data_AF-A0AA91C0M6-F1
#
_entry.id   AF-A0AA91C0M6-F1
#
_cell.length_a   1.000
_cell.length_b   1.000
_cell.length_c   1.000
_cell.angle_alpha   90.00
_cell.angle_beta   90.00
_cell.angle_gamma   90.00
#
_symmetry.space_group_name_H-M   'P 1'
#
loop_
_entity.id
_entity.type
_entity.pdbx_description
1 polymer ?
#
loop_
_entity_poly.entity_id
_entity_poly.type
_entity_poly.pdbx_seq_one_letter_code
_entity_poly.pdbx_strand_id
1 'polypeptide(L)'
;MALHNLGSLTYHGRDGVPQDTEAALLFWGRAAKLGDVKSQRKFGRLLYEIGDVEEALRFLRLAAEQGDDEAQKLIRQIEGG
;
A
#
# COMPACT_ATOMS: atom_id res chain seq x y z
N MET A 1 -4.12 -18.05 16.20
CA MET A 1 -3.15 -18.29 15.10
C MET A 1 -3.62 -17.52 13.87
N ALA A 2 -3.10 -16.32 13.62
CA ALA A 2 -3.39 -15.53 12.41
C ALA A 2 -2.16 -14.71 12.00
N LEU A 3 -1.00 -15.38 11.97
CA LEU A 3 0.20 -14.94 11.25
C LEU A 3 0.44 -15.87 10.04
N HIS A 4 -0.63 -16.45 9.49
CA HIS A 4 -0.47 -17.54 8.52
C HIS A 4 -0.05 -17.09 7.11
N ASN A 5 0.00 -15.79 6.82
CA ASN A 5 0.40 -15.29 5.50
C ASN A 5 1.69 -14.45 5.51
N LEU A 6 2.48 -14.47 6.59
CA LEU A 6 3.79 -13.78 6.65
C LEU A 6 4.99 -14.72 6.47
N GLY A 7 4.76 -16.00 6.18
CA GLY A 7 5.80 -17.04 6.11
C GLY A 7 6.07 -17.62 4.72
N SER A 8 5.71 -16.93 3.63
CA SER A 8 6.01 -17.39 2.25
C SER A 8 6.27 -16.19 1.32
N LEU A 9 7.17 -15.32 1.76
CA LEU A 9 7.74 -14.19 1.00
C LEU A 9 9.25 -14.42 0.84
N THR A 10 9.62 -15.65 0.53
CA THR A 10 10.96 -15.99 0.08
C THR A 10 10.78 -16.78 -1.20
N TYR A 11 10.98 -16.10 -2.33
CA TYR A 11 12.18 -16.32 -3.15
C TYR A 11 11.95 -16.28 -4.66
N HIS A 12 10.71 -16.17 -5.15
CA HIS A 12 10.49 -15.89 -6.57
C HIS A 12 9.37 -14.89 -6.67
N GLY A 13 9.67 -13.72 -7.26
CA GLY A 13 8.72 -12.63 -7.44
C GLY A 13 7.38 -13.20 -7.85
N ARG A 14 6.36 -12.93 -7.03
CA ARG A 14 4.98 -13.24 -7.40
C ARG A 14 4.73 -12.51 -8.72
N ASP A 15 4.73 -13.26 -9.80
CA ASP A 15 4.29 -12.89 -11.13
C ASP A 15 4.69 -11.48 -11.60
N GLY A 16 5.97 -11.14 -11.47
CA GLY A 16 6.53 -9.91 -12.03
C GLY A 16 6.71 -8.74 -11.06
N VAL A 17 6.49 -8.94 -9.75
CA VAL A 17 6.79 -7.91 -8.74
C VAL A 17 8.30 -7.89 -8.45
N PRO A 18 9.02 -6.77 -8.73
CA PRO A 18 10.45 -6.65 -8.45
C PRO A 18 10.74 -6.77 -6.94
N GLN A 19 11.89 -7.33 -6.58
CA GLN A 19 12.33 -7.46 -5.18
C GLN A 19 12.36 -6.11 -4.43
N ASP A 20 12.56 -5.01 -5.15
CA ASP A 20 12.50 -3.65 -4.60
C ASP A 20 11.10 -3.27 -4.08
N THR A 21 10.04 -3.85 -4.65
CA THR A 21 8.65 -3.64 -4.23
C THR A 21 8.37 -4.27 -2.87
N GLU A 22 8.97 -5.41 -2.54
CA GLU A 22 8.81 -6.03 -1.22
C GLU A 22 9.51 -5.20 -0.13
N ALA A 23 10.72 -4.69 -0.41
CA ALA A 23 11.42 -3.79 0.49
C ALA A 23 10.64 -2.48 0.70
N ALA A 24 10.06 -1.95 -0.38
CA ALA A 24 9.17 -0.79 -0.36
C ALA A 24 7.88 -1.04 0.46
N LEU A 25 7.23 -2.19 0.30
CA LEU A 25 6.07 -2.59 1.10
C LEU A 25 6.40 -2.60 2.59
N LEU A 26 7.56 -3.16 2.96
CA LEU A 26 7.96 -3.23 4.35
C LEU A 26 8.32 -1.86 4.93
N PHE A 27 9.05 -1.04 4.18
CA PHE A 27 9.52 0.27 4.61
C PHE A 27 8.37 1.29 4.68
N TRP A 28 7.60 1.43 3.59
CA TRP A 28 6.46 2.34 3.55
C TRP A 28 5.31 1.83 4.41
N GLY A 29 5.08 0.52 4.53
CA GLY A 29 4.07 -0.02 5.42
C GLY A 29 4.33 0.29 6.89
N ARG A 30 5.61 0.29 7.33
CA ARG A 30 5.98 0.72 8.69
C ARG A 30 5.78 2.23 8.87
N ALA A 31 6.27 3.04 7.95
CA ALA A 31 6.14 4.50 8.03
C ALA A 31 4.66 4.95 7.93
N ALA A 32 3.86 4.28 7.10
CA ALA A 32 2.42 4.52 6.97
C ALA A 32 1.67 4.23 8.28
N LYS A 33 2.06 3.16 8.99
CA LYS A 33 1.52 2.84 10.33
C LYS A 33 1.93 3.84 11.40
N LEU A 34 3.04 4.55 11.22
CA LEU A 34 3.46 5.65 12.10
C LEU A 34 2.77 6.98 11.78
N GLY A 35 1.88 7.02 10.78
CA GLY A 35 1.13 8.22 10.41
C GLY A 35 1.79 9.09 9.34
N ASP A 36 2.93 8.68 8.76
CA ASP A 36 3.56 9.48 7.71
C ASP A 36 2.67 9.52 6.46
N VAL A 37 2.11 10.69 6.18
CA VAL A 37 1.15 10.94 5.09
C VAL A 37 1.70 10.49 3.73
N LYS A 38 2.97 10.83 3.45
CA LYS A 38 3.61 10.47 2.18
C LYS A 38 3.75 8.95 2.02
N SER A 39 4.09 8.26 3.11
CA SER A 39 4.22 6.81 3.14
C SER A 39 2.86 6.12 3.07
N GLN A 40 1.82 6.65 3.72
CA GLN A 40 0.45 6.14 3.58
C GLN A 40 -0.02 6.20 2.13
N ARG A 41 0.21 7.33 1.44
CA ARG A 41 -0.11 7.44 0.01
C ARG A 41 0.68 6.46 -0.86
N LYS A 42 2.00 6.38 -0.65
CA LYS A 42 2.88 5.49 -1.42
C LYS A 42 2.53 4.01 -1.20
N PHE A 43 2.27 3.64 0.05
CA PHE A 43 1.89 2.28 0.42
C PHE A 43 0.52 1.93 -0.15
N GLY A 44 -0.47 2.84 -0.05
CA GLY A 44 -1.78 2.64 -0.65
C GLY A 44 -1.74 2.45 -2.17
N ARG A 45 -0.93 3.24 -2.89
CA ARG A 45 -0.71 3.03 -4.33
C ARG A 45 -0.08 1.66 -4.62
N LEU A 46 0.91 1.25 -3.85
CA LEU A 46 1.59 -0.02 -4.04
C LEU A 46 0.66 -1.21 -3.80
N LEU A 47 -0.20 -1.13 -2.78
CA LEU A 47 -1.24 -2.10 -2.50
C LEU A 47 -2.22 -2.22 -3.67
N TYR A 48 -2.60 -1.10 -4.29
CA TYR A 48 -3.45 -1.11 -5.48
C TYR A 48 -2.78 -1.79 -6.68
N GLU A 49 -1.49 -1.53 -6.90
CA GLU A 49 -0.71 -2.14 -8.00
C GLU A 49 -0.57 -3.66 -7.86
N ILE A 50 -0.51 -4.19 -6.63
CA ILE A 50 -0.49 -5.64 -6.37
C ILE A 50 -1.88 -6.27 -6.26
N GLY A 51 -2.95 -5.49 -6.46
CA GLY A 51 -4.34 -5.94 -6.46
C GLY A 51 -5.03 -5.97 -5.10
N ASP A 52 -4.41 -5.46 -4.05
CA ASP A 52 -5.02 -5.29 -2.71
C ASP A 52 -5.76 -3.96 -2.61
N VAL A 53 -6.89 -3.87 -3.31
CA VAL A 53 -7.66 -2.63 -3.48
C VAL A 53 -8.27 -2.15 -2.15
N GLU A 54 -8.73 -3.08 -1.29
CA GLU A 54 -9.33 -2.73 -0.01
C GLU A 54 -8.29 -2.07 0.92
N GLU A 55 -7.11 -2.69 1.06
CA GLU A 55 -6.08 -2.13 1.92
C GLU A 55 -5.48 -0.85 1.30
N ALA A 56 -5.38 -0.77 -0.03
CA ALA A 56 -5.00 0.44 -0.74
C ALA A 56 -5.88 1.64 -0.37
N LEU A 57 -7.20 1.49 -0.50
CA LEU A 57 -8.16 2.53 -0.18
C LEU A 57 -8.08 2.93 1.29
N ARG A 58 -7.86 1.99 2.21
CA ARG A 58 -7.70 2.27 3.64
C ARG A 58 -6.54 3.23 3.91
N PHE A 59 -5.36 2.97 3.34
CA PHE A 59 -4.19 3.83 3.53
C PHE A 59 -4.29 5.16 2.77
N LEU A 60 -4.88 5.15 1.58
CA LEU A 60 -5.13 6.39 0.84
C LEU A 60 -6.10 7.28 1.60
N ARG A 61 -7.16 6.74 2.21
CA ARG A 61 -8.11 7.50 3.03
C ARG A 61 -7.43 8.14 4.23
N LEU A 62 -6.54 7.41 4.93
CA LEU A 62 -5.74 7.98 6.03
C LEU A 62 -4.84 9.14 5.58
N ALA A 63 -4.19 9.02 4.42
CA ALA A 63 -3.38 10.12 3.88
C ALA A 63 -4.25 11.32 3.52
N ALA A 64 -5.41 11.05 2.95
CA ALA A 64 -6.37 12.03 2.50
C ALA A 64 -7.05 12.79 3.66
N GLU A 65 -7.34 12.11 4.78
CA GLU A 65 -7.82 12.71 6.03
C GLU A 65 -6.78 13.68 6.64
N GLN A 66 -5.50 13.45 6.37
CA GLN A 66 -4.41 14.33 6.79
C GLN A 66 -4.09 15.43 5.76
N GLY A 67 -4.93 15.60 4.74
CA GLY A 67 -4.82 16.67 3.74
C GLY A 67 -3.97 16.33 2.52
N ASP A 68 -3.70 15.05 2.23
CA ASP A 68 -3.03 14.66 0.98
C ASP A 68 -4.03 14.64 -0.20
N ASP A 69 -3.99 15.71 -1.00
CA ASP A 69 -4.83 15.85 -2.20
C ASP A 69 -4.53 14.79 -3.27
N GLU A 70 -3.30 14.27 -3.33
CA GLU A 70 -2.92 13.22 -4.27
C GLU A 70 -3.54 11.88 -3.88
N ALA A 71 -3.69 11.61 -2.58
CA ALA A 71 -4.40 10.45 -2.08
C ALA A 71 -5.90 10.53 -2.40
N GLN A 72 -6.53 11.71 -2.28
CA GLN A 72 -7.91 11.94 -2.71
C GLN A 72 -8.10 11.66 -4.21
N LYS A 73 -7.17 12.12 -5.06
CA LYS A 73 -7.22 11.85 -6.51
C LYS A 73 -7.14 10.36 -6.81
N LEU A 74 -6.25 9.64 -6.12
CA LEU A 74 -6.09 8.19 -6.27
C LEU A 74 -7.35 7.44 -5.84
N ILE A 75 -7.97 7.79 -4.72
CA ILE A 75 -9.24 7.18 -4.28
C ILE A 75 -10.30 7.32 -5.38
N ARG A 76 -10.48 8.52 -5.94
CA ARG A 76 -11.45 8.75 -7.02
C ARG A 76 -11.13 7.95 -8.28
N GLN A 77 -9.86 7.77 -8.60
CA GLN A 77 -9.45 6.94 -9.74
C GLN A 77 -9.77 5.46 -9.51
N ILE A 78 -9.63 4.98 -8.28
CA ILE A 78 -9.90 3.59 -7.91
C ILE A 78 -11.41 3.33 -7.84
N GLU A 79 -12.18 4.25 -7.25
CA GLU A 79 -13.64 4.09 -7.05
C GLU A 79 -14.47 4.49 -8.28
N GLY A 80 -13.92 5.33 -9.15
CA GLY A 80 -14.59 5.82 -10.37
C GLY A 80 -14.18 5.12 -11.66
N GLY A 81 -13.36 4.06 -11.57
CA GLY A 81 -12.87 3.24 -12.69
C GLY A 81 -13.73 2.02 -12.96
#